data_AF-W9X0J7-F1
#
_entry.id   AF-W9X0J7-F1
#
_cell.length_a   1.000
_cell.length_b   1.000
_cell.length_c   1.000
_cell.angle_alpha   90.00
_cell.angle_beta   90.00
_cell.angle_gamma   90.00
#
_symmetry.space_group_name_H-M   'P 1'
#
loop_
_entity.id
_entity.type
_entity.pdbx_description
1 polymer ?
#
loop_
_entity_poly.entity_id
_entity_poly.type
_entity_poly.pdbx_seq_one_letter_code
_entity_poly.pdbx_strand_id
1 'polypeptide(L)'
;MDDKMDRIFFQNLLMYVSDVSEGKERLSLLQVMLMQHVSATALIMLPNLWFLGPLRWWIPWLFQCLCAYVALWMGKKPLLRKYMSVEDWEDEDVQERIGMWRKKDL
;
A
#
# COMPACT_ATOMS: atom_id res chain seq x y z
N MET A 1 -12.84 3.70 12.12
CA MET A 1 -11.47 3.22 11.83
C MET A 1 -11.29 3.06 10.32
N ASP A 2 -12.27 2.46 9.60
CA ASP A 2 -12.25 2.34 8.12
C ASP A 2 -12.13 3.68 7.37
N ASP A 3 -12.91 4.71 7.73
CA ASP A 3 -12.90 5.99 6.99
C ASP A 3 -11.52 6.69 6.95
N LYS A 4 -10.68 6.49 7.98
CA LYS A 4 -9.33 7.07 8.01
C LYS A 4 -8.43 6.35 7.00
N MET A 5 -8.52 5.03 6.94
CA MET A 5 -7.66 4.18 6.11
C MET A 5 -7.93 4.39 4.62
N ASP A 6 -9.20 4.49 4.25
CA ASP A 6 -9.62 4.79 2.88
C ASP A 6 -9.19 6.19 2.45
N ARG A 7 -9.33 7.19 3.34
CA ARG A 7 -8.84 8.55 3.08
C ARG A 7 -7.34 8.57 2.78
N ILE A 8 -6.54 7.89 3.60
CA ILE A 8 -5.08 7.79 3.43
C ILE A 8 -4.76 7.18 2.06
N PHE A 9 -5.45 6.11 1.68
CA PHE A 9 -5.23 5.46 0.40
C PHE A 9 -5.53 6.40 -0.78
N PHE A 10 -6.73 6.97 -0.82
CA PHE A 10 -7.15 7.79 -1.95
C PHE A 10 -6.34 9.08 -2.05
N GLN A 11 -6.02 9.72 -0.93
CA GLN A 11 -5.20 10.93 -0.91
C GLN A 11 -3.79 10.65 -1.48
N ASN A 12 -3.13 9.60 -0.99
CA ASN A 12 -1.78 9.25 -1.43
C ASN A 12 -1.75 8.82 -2.90
N LEU A 13 -2.76 8.04 -3.33
CA LEU A 13 -2.90 7.60 -4.71
C LEU A 13 -3.12 8.79 -5.65
N LEU A 14 -4.04 9.70 -5.32
CA LEU A 14 -4.35 10.85 -6.16
C LEU A 14 -3.16 11.81 -6.28
N MET A 15 -2.43 12.05 -5.19
CA MET A 15 -1.20 12.86 -5.23
C MET A 15 -0.12 12.20 -6.10
N TYR A 16 0.06 10.88 -5.98
CA TYR A 16 1.03 10.14 -6.79
C TYR A 16 0.65 10.14 -8.28
N VAL A 17 -0.63 9.93 -8.61
CA VAL A 17 -1.13 9.99 -9.99
C VAL A 17 -1.00 11.40 -10.57
N SER A 18 -1.24 12.44 -9.77
CA SER A 18 -1.01 13.83 -10.19
C SER A 18 0.46 14.05 -10.57
N ASP A 19 1.39 13.66 -9.70
CA ASP A 19 2.84 13.78 -9.96
C ASP A 19 3.29 12.98 -11.19
N VAL A 20 2.70 11.80 -11.42
CA VAL A 20 2.95 11.00 -12.63
C VAL A 20 2.42 11.72 -13.88
N SER A 21 1.22 12.30 -13.81
CA SER A 21 0.61 13.02 -14.93
C SER A 21 1.39 14.29 -15.30
N GLU A 22 2.00 14.94 -14.30
CA GLU A 22 2.87 16.11 -14.46
C GLU A 22 4.31 15.74 -14.87
N GLY A 23 4.63 14.44 -14.97
CA GLY A 23 5.94 13.94 -15.37
C GLY A 23 7.02 14.04 -14.28
N LYS A 24 6.65 14.36 -13.03
CA LYS A 24 7.56 14.44 -11.88
C LYS A 24 8.00 13.07 -11.39
N GLU A 25 7.18 12.04 -11.62
CA GLU A 25 7.45 10.65 -11.23
C GLU A 25 7.07 9.68 -12.36
N ARG A 26 7.66 8.48 -12.33
CA ARG A 26 7.26 7.39 -13.22
C ARG A 26 6.26 6.47 -12.53
N LEU A 27 5.21 6.09 -13.25
CA LEU A 27 4.23 5.11 -12.76
C LEU A 27 4.90 3.77 -12.48
N SER A 28 4.81 3.31 -11.24
CA SER A 28 5.42 2.06 -10.77
C SER A 28 4.36 1.20 -10.11
N LEU A 29 4.03 0.06 -10.71
CA LEU A 29 3.06 -0.89 -10.15
C LEU A 29 3.44 -1.31 -8.72
N LEU A 30 4.73 -1.53 -8.46
CA LEU A 30 5.22 -1.87 -7.12
C LEU A 30 4.96 -0.76 -6.09
N GLN A 31 4.96 0.51 -6.51
CA GLN A 31 4.67 1.64 -5.62
C GLN A 31 3.17 1.67 -5.28
N VAL A 32 2.32 1.42 -6.27
CA VAL A 32 0.87 1.34 -6.08
C VAL A 32 0.50 0.17 -5.17
N MET A 33 1.09 -1.00 -5.40
CA MET A 33 0.88 -2.18 -4.54
C MET A 33 1.36 -1.95 -3.10
N LEU A 34 2.48 -1.23 -2.93
CA LEU A 34 2.98 -0.84 -1.61
C LEU A 34 2.01 0.12 -0.90
N MET A 35 1.50 1.14 -1.60
CA MET A 35 0.50 2.07 -1.05
C MET A 35 -0.78 1.35 -0.65
N GLN A 36 -1.24 0.40 -1.46
CA GLN A 36 -2.40 -0.44 -1.16
C GLN A 36 -2.18 -1.31 0.08
N HIS A 37 -1.01 -1.95 0.17
CA HIS A 37 -0.66 -2.80 1.32
C HIS A 37 -0.61 -2.01 2.63
N VAL A 38 0.02 -0.84 2.62
CA VAL A 38 0.15 0.01 3.81
C VAL A 38 -1.19 0.54 4.27
N SER A 39 -2.09 0.87 3.34
CA SER A 39 -3.45 1.31 3.63
C SER A 39 -4.46 0.18 3.85
N ALA A 40 -4.03 -1.10 3.85
CA ALA A 40 -4.91 -2.28 3.87
C ALA A 40 -6.09 -2.22 2.88
N THR A 41 -5.89 -1.55 1.75
CA THR A 41 -6.84 -1.55 0.64
C THR A 41 -6.45 -2.64 -0.34
N ALA A 42 -7.40 -3.44 -0.82
CA ALA A 42 -7.13 -4.51 -1.77
C ALA A 42 -7.85 -4.24 -3.10
N LEU A 43 -7.12 -4.39 -4.21
CA LEU A 43 -7.72 -4.25 -5.54
C LEU A 43 -8.56 -5.50 -5.86
N ILE A 44 -9.83 -5.31 -6.24
CA ILE A 44 -10.70 -6.40 -6.69
C ILE A 44 -10.28 -6.80 -8.11
N MET A 45 -9.41 -7.80 -8.25
CA MET A 45 -8.91 -8.22 -9.57
C MET A 45 -9.83 -9.18 -10.32
N LEU A 46 -10.56 -10.05 -9.61
CA LEU A 46 -11.34 -11.16 -10.20
C LEU A 46 -12.79 -11.20 -9.69
N PRO A 47 -13.60 -10.15 -9.95
CA PRO A 47 -14.95 -10.05 -9.40
C PRO A 47 -15.91 -11.12 -9.92
N ASN A 48 -15.69 -11.64 -11.13
CA ASN A 48 -16.59 -12.59 -11.80
C ASN A 48 -16.20 -14.06 -11.61
N LEU A 49 -15.07 -14.37 -10.94
CA LEU A 49 -14.65 -15.75 -10.71
C LEU A 49 -15.26 -16.30 -9.41
N TRP A 50 -16.55 -16.54 -9.44
CA TRP A 50 -17.30 -17.01 -8.26
C TRP A 50 -16.98 -18.48 -7.91
N PHE A 51 -16.56 -19.27 -8.90
CA PHE A 51 -16.19 -20.67 -8.73
C PHE A 51 -14.94 -20.87 -7.84
N LEU A 52 -14.08 -19.85 -7.71
CA LEU A 52 -12.92 -19.88 -6.81
C LEU A 52 -13.30 -19.68 -5.34
N GLY A 53 -14.56 -19.39 -5.02
CA GLY A 53 -15.01 -19.18 -3.65
C GLY A 53 -14.20 -18.09 -2.93
N PRO A 54 -13.76 -18.29 -1.68
CA PRO A 54 -12.93 -17.33 -0.94
C PRO A 54 -11.55 -17.08 -1.56
N LEU A 55 -11.03 -18.00 -2.37
CA LEU A 55 -9.69 -17.93 -2.94
C LEU A 55 -9.51 -16.72 -3.87
N ARG A 56 -10.62 -16.25 -4.48
CA ARG A 56 -10.64 -15.06 -5.34
C ARG A 56 -10.19 -13.78 -4.63
N TRP A 57 -10.29 -13.74 -3.31
CA TRP A 57 -9.86 -12.62 -2.47
C TRP A 57 -8.46 -12.80 -1.90
N TRP A 58 -8.09 -14.05 -1.61
CA TRP A 58 -6.78 -14.40 -1.06
C TRP A 58 -5.65 -14.23 -2.08
N ILE A 59 -5.89 -14.56 -3.34
CA ILE A 59 -4.87 -14.47 -4.40
C ILE A 59 -4.42 -13.00 -4.62
N PRO A 60 -5.33 -12.03 -4.84
CA PRO A 60 -4.95 -10.62 -4.93
C PRO A 60 -4.24 -10.10 -3.68
N TRP A 61 -4.71 -10.48 -2.50
CA TRP A 61 -4.10 -10.07 -1.23
C TRP A 61 -2.67 -10.59 -1.09
N LEU A 62 -2.44 -11.88 -1.36
CA LEU A 62 -1.10 -12.48 -1.29
C LEU A 62 -0.15 -11.85 -2.31
N PHE A 63 -0.62 -11.61 -3.52
CA PHE A 63 0.14 -10.94 -4.57
C PHE A 63 0.53 -9.51 -4.13
N GLN A 64 -0.41 -8.76 -3.56
CA GLN A 64 -0.17 -7.42 -3.05
C GLN A 64 0.87 -7.41 -1.92
N CYS A 65 0.78 -8.34 -0.97
CA CYS A 65 1.79 -8.50 0.09
C CYS A 65 3.18 -8.79 -0.49
N LEU A 66 3.28 -9.68 -1.47
CA LEU A 66 4.54 -10.03 -2.12
C LEU A 66 5.14 -8.83 -2.87
N CYS A 67 4.33 -8.09 -3.63
CA CYS A 67 4.76 -6.87 -4.31
C CYS A 67 5.21 -5.78 -3.32
N ALA A 68 4.50 -5.60 -2.21
CA ALA A 68 4.87 -4.63 -1.19
C ALA A 68 6.23 -4.99 -0.56
N TYR A 69 6.45 -6.26 -0.25
CA TYR A 69 7.74 -6.73 0.27
C TYR A 69 8.90 -6.44 -0.70
N VAL A 70 8.72 -6.76 -1.98
CA VAL A 70 9.70 -6.46 -3.02
C VAL A 70 9.93 -4.96 -3.18
N ALA A 71 8.87 -4.15 -3.10
CA ALA A 71 8.97 -2.69 -3.17
C ALA A 71 9.79 -2.11 -2.01
N LEU A 72 9.59 -2.62 -0.79
CA LEU A 72 10.38 -2.24 0.37
C LEU A 72 11.85 -2.62 0.20
N TRP A 73 12.13 -3.82 -0.30
CA TRP A 73 13.49 -4.27 -0.62
C TRP A 73 14.16 -3.41 -1.70
N MET A 74 13.41 -2.95 -2.69
CA MET A 74 13.90 -2.03 -3.73
C MET A 74 14.04 -0.57 -3.25
N GLY A 75 13.82 -0.29 -1.97
CA GLY A 75 14.01 1.06 -1.42
C GLY A 75 12.93 2.06 -1.85
N LYS A 76 11.70 1.61 -2.13
CA LYS A 76 10.55 2.48 -2.43
C LYS A 76 9.97 3.23 -1.22
N LYS A 77 10.49 2.94 -0.02
CA LYS A 77 10.11 3.54 1.28
C LYS A 77 10.15 5.08 1.34
N PRO A 78 11.20 5.79 0.89
CA PRO A 78 11.20 7.26 0.86
C PRO A 78 10.11 7.86 -0.04
N LEU A 79 9.80 7.20 -1.17
CA LEU A 79 8.72 7.65 -2.05
C LEU A 79 7.36 7.49 -1.38
N LEU A 80 7.15 6.40 -0.66
CA LEU A 80 5.96 6.20 0.16
C LEU A 80 5.82 7.30 1.25
N ARG A 81 6.91 7.63 1.95
CA ARG A 81 6.93 8.69 2.97
C ARG A 81 6.61 10.06 2.41
N LYS A 82 7.05 10.38 1.18
CA LYS A 82 6.79 11.67 0.51
C LYS A 82 5.29 11.96 0.37
N TYR A 83 4.48 10.91 0.17
CA TYR A 83 3.04 11.07 -0.06
C TYR A 83 2.20 10.94 1.21
N MET A 84 2.72 10.35 2.29
CA MET A 84 2.00 10.26 3.55
C MET A 84 2.12 11.54 4.39
N SER A 85 1.07 11.85 5.16
CA SER A 85 1.14 12.84 6.22
C SER A 85 2.05 12.34 7.36
N VAL A 86 2.58 13.26 8.18
CA VAL A 86 3.43 12.89 9.32
C VAL A 86 2.65 12.04 10.33
N GLU A 87 1.39 12.38 10.57
CA GLU A 87 0.48 11.68 11.48
C GLU A 87 0.19 10.25 11.00
N ASP A 88 -0.04 10.06 9.70
CA ASP A 88 -0.31 8.73 9.13
C ASP A 88 0.97 7.90 9.00
N TRP A 89 2.11 8.56 8.82
CA TRP A 89 3.41 7.89 8.84
C TRP A 89 3.74 7.36 10.23
N GLU A 90 3.44 8.11 11.30
CA GLU A 90 3.72 7.70 12.68
C GLU A 90 2.73 6.67 13.24
N ASP A 91 1.67 6.35 12.50
CA ASP A 91 0.66 5.36 12.90
C ASP A 91 1.29 3.97 13.11
N GLU A 92 0.95 3.32 14.23
CA GLU A 92 1.54 2.03 14.63
C GLU A 92 1.26 0.94 13.59
N ASP A 93 0.05 0.91 13.03
CA ASP A 93 -0.37 -0.05 12.02
C ASP A 93 0.46 0.11 10.72
N VAL A 94 0.74 1.36 10.36
CA VAL A 94 1.58 1.69 9.20
C VAL A 94 3.00 1.24 9.50
N GLN A 95 3.59 1.64 10.63
CA GLN A 95 4.96 1.28 11.02
C GLN A 95 5.19 -0.24 11.12
N GLU A 96 4.20 -1.00 11.60
CA GLU A 96 4.24 -2.47 11.64
C GLU A 96 4.33 -3.05 10.22
N ARG A 97 3.49 -2.57 9.29
CA ARG A 97 3.47 -3.05 7.89
C ARG A 97 4.73 -2.68 7.10
N ILE A 98 5.39 -1.58 7.45
CA ILE A 98 6.70 -1.21 6.86
C ILE A 98 7.88 -1.89 7.58
N GLY A 99 7.62 -2.72 8.60
CA GLY A 99 8.63 -3.43 9.37
C GLY A 99 9.54 -2.52 10.20
N MET A 100 9.09 -1.32 10.54
CA MET A 100 9.88 -0.33 11.28
C MET A 100 9.80 -0.46 12.79
N TRP A 101 8.85 -1.23 13.33
CA TRP A 101 8.85 -1.50 14.75
C TRP A 101 9.94 -2.50 15.11
N ARG A 102 11.04 -1.94 15.63
CA ARG A 102 11.96 -2.63 16.54
C ARG A 102 11.08 -3.34 17.56
N LYS A 103 11.15 -4.68 17.66
CA LYS A 103 10.59 -5.38 18.82
C LYS A 103 11.02 -4.57 20.04
N LYS A 104 10.07 -3.99 20.78
CA LYS A 104 10.35 -3.62 22.17
C LYS A 104 10.52 -4.97 22.84
N ASP A 105 11.77 -5.42 22.87
CA ASP A 105 12.18 -6.60 23.60
C ASP A 105 11.65 -6.47 25.04
N LEU A 106 11.15 -7.60 25.51
CA LEU A 106 10.67 -7.90 26.85
C LEU A 106 11.58 -7.35 27.96
#